data_AF-A0A350V2X7-F1
#
_entry.id   AF-A0A350V2X7-F1
#
_cell.length_a   1.000
_cell.length_b   1.000
_cell.length_c   1.000
_cell.angle_alpha   90.00
_cell.angle_beta   90.00
_cell.angle_gamma   90.00
#
_symmetry.space_group_name_H-M   'P 1'
#
loop_
_entity.id
_entity.type
_entity.pdbx_description
1 polymer ?
#
loop_
_entity_poly.entity_id
_entity_poly.type
_entity_poly.pdbx_seq_one_letter_code
_entity_poly.pdbx_strand_id
1 'polypeptide(L)' 'LIVYDAAGRVVETLVNGELKPGTYKLSWDASNFAGGVYFYKLAAADFTETKKMILIK' A
#
# COMPACT_ATOMS: atom_id res chain seq x y z
N LEU A 1 -2.86 3.72 -4.64
CA LEU A 1 -2.50 2.99 -3.40
C LEU A 1 -0.99 2.81 -3.39
N ILE A 2 -0.35 3.33 -2.36
CA ILE A 2 1.12 3.37 -2.25
C ILE A 2 1.53 2.64 -0.97
N VAL A 3 2.59 1.84 -1.05
CA VAL A 3 3.19 1.11 0.07
C VAL A 3 4.45 1.84 0.53
N TYR A 4 4.61 1.93 1.84
CA TYR A 4 5.70 2.60 2.53
C TYR A 4 6.36 1.66 3.53
N ASP A 5 7.66 1.82 3.74
CA ASP A 5 8.35 1.17 4.86
C ASP A 5 8.17 1.92 6.18
N ALA A 6 8.74 1.39 7.26
CA ALA A 6 8.68 2.00 8.59
C ALA A 6 9.34 3.39 8.70
N ALA A 7 10.21 3.76 7.75
CA ALA A 7 10.82 5.08 7.68
C ALA A 7 9.98 6.07 6.84
N GLY A 8 8.85 5.64 6.29
CA GLY A 8 7.98 6.44 5.44
C GLY A 8 8.47 6.58 4.00
N ARG A 9 9.45 5.77 3.57
CA ARG A 9 9.91 5.76 2.18
C ARG A 9 8.91 4.99 1.33
N VAL A 10 8.57 5.53 0.16
CA VAL A 10 7.76 4.81 -0.83
C VAL A 10 8.56 3.61 -1.33
N VAL A 11 8.02 2.40 -1.13
CA VAL A 11 8.63 1.17 -1.61
C VAL A 11 7.93 0.61 -2.84
N GLU A 12 6.63 0.86 -2.99
CA GLU A 12 5.88 0.42 -4.17
C GLU A 12 4.61 1.22 -4.40
N THR A 13 4.18 1.34 -5.66
CA THR A 13 2.89 1.94 -6.04
C THR A 13 2.04 0.91 -6.75
N LEU A 14 1.00 0.39 -6.07
CA LEU A 14 0.12 -0.65 -6.63
C LEU A 14 -0.97 -0.08 -7.53
N VAL A 15 -1.36 1.17 -7.32
CA VAL A 15 -2.32 1.89 -8.17
C VAL A 15 -1.85 3.31 -8.35
N ASN A 16 -1.70 3.71 -9.60
CA ASN A 16 -1.31 5.05 -10.04
C ASN A 16 -2.32 5.57 -11.08
N GLY A 17 -3.51 5.99 -10.62
CA GLY A 17 -4.57 6.49 -11.49
C GLY A 17 -5.95 6.52 -10.83
N GLU A 18 -6.91 7.12 -11.52
CA GLU A 18 -8.31 7.13 -11.11
C GLU A 18 -8.97 5.78 -11.41
N LEU A 19 -9.68 5.24 -10.42
CA LEU A 19 -10.52 4.06 -10.58
C LEU A 19 -11.98 4.50 -10.53
N LYS A 20 -12.81 3.89 -11.38
CA LYS A 20 -14.27 4.10 -11.32
C LYS A 20 -14.82 3.51 -10.01
N PRO A 21 -16.01 3.94 -9.57
CA PRO A 21 -16.66 3.32 -8.42
C PRO A 21 -16.80 1.80 -8.60
N GLY A 22 -16.38 1.04 -7.59
CA GLY A 22 -16.39 -0.42 -7.63
C GLY A 22 -15.51 -1.04 -6.55
N THR A 23 -15.54 -2.37 -6.46
CA THR A 23 -14.70 -3.14 -5.56
C THR A 23 -13.50 -3.68 -6.31
N TYR A 24 -12.30 -3.42 -5.79
CA TYR A 24 -11.04 -3.87 -6.38
C TYR A 24 -10.28 -4.74 -5.38
N LYS A 25 -9.70 -5.84 -5.88
CA LYS A 25 -8.77 -6.67 -5.13
C LYS A 25 -7.39 -6.52 -5.76
N LEU A 26 -6.41 -6.15 -4.95
CA LEU A 26 -5.02 -5.98 -5.35
C LEU A 26 -4.16 -6.94 -4.51
N SER A 27 -3.11 -7.47 -5.12
CA SER A 27 -2.10 -8.26 -4.44
C SER A 27 -0.78 -7.49 -4.43
N TRP A 28 -0.13 -7.42 -3.28
CA TRP A 28 1.22 -6.92 -3.16
C TRP A 28 2.18 -8.11 -3.07
N ASP A 29 3.07 -8.26 -4.05
CA ASP A 29 4.12 -9.27 -4.00
C ASP A 29 5.28 -8.77 -3.15
N ALA A 30 5.27 -9.16 -1.87
CA ALA A 30 6.26 -8.74 -0.90
C ALA A 30 7.53 -9.63 -0.87
N SER A 31 7.71 -10.55 -1.84
CA SER A 31 8.75 -11.59 -1.79
C SER A 31 10.19 -11.05 -1.69
N ASN A 32 10.43 -9.88 -2.29
CA ASN A 32 11.73 -9.22 -2.33
C ASN A 32 11.96 -8.20 -1.21
N PHE A 33 11.04 -8.09 -0.26
CA PHE A 33 11.13 -7.13 0.85
C PHE A 33 11.52 -7.83 2.15
N ALA A 34 12.22 -7.09 3.03
CA ALA A 34 12.62 -7.62 4.33
C ALA A 34 11.41 -7.74 5.27
N GLY A 35 11.40 -8.76 6.14
CA GLY A 35 10.39 -8.88 7.19
C GLY A 35 10.39 -7.64 8.09
N GLY A 36 9.20 -7.15 8.46
CA GLY A 36 9.07 -5.91 9.20
C GLY A 36 7.71 -5.23 9.04
N VAL A 37 7.63 -3.99 9.51
CA VAL A 37 6.42 -3.17 9.47
C VAL A 37 6.39 -2.34 8.19
N TYR A 38 5.25 -2.39 7.51
CA TYR A 38 4.94 -1.59 6.33
C TYR A 38 3.61 -0.89 6.51
N PHE A 39 3.37 0.12 5.68
CA PHE A 39 2.11 0.85 5.65
C PHE A 39 1.63 0.96 4.23
N TYR A 40 0.33 0.85 3.99
CA TYR A 40 -0.25 1.27 2.73
C TYR A 40 -1.16 2.46 2.94
N LYS A 41 -1.11 3.40 2.00
CA LYS A 41 -1.98 4.56 1.94
C LYS A 41 -2.93 4.42 0.75
N LEU A 42 -4.22 4.45 1.05
CA LEU A 42 -5.29 4.62 0.08
C LEU A 42 -5.71 6.09 0.12
N ALA A 43 -5.67 6.75 -1.03
CA ALA A 43 -6.08 8.14 -1.17
C ALA A 43 -7.08 8.24 -2.33
N ALA A 44 -8.17 8.95 -2.09
CA ALA A 44 -9.18 9.40 -3.04
C ALA A 44 -9.37 10.92 -2.86
N ALA A 45 -10.32 11.52 -3.59
CA ALA A 45 -10.50 12.98 -3.60
C ALA A 45 -10.69 13.59 -2.20
N ASP A 46 -11.56 13.00 -1.38
CA ASP A 46 -11.96 13.48 -0.05
C ASP A 46 -11.68 12.46 1.07
N PHE A 47 -11.03 11.34 0.73
CA PHE A 47 -10.76 10.26 1.66
C PHE A 47 -9.28 9.87 1.63
N THR A 48 -8.70 9.67 2.81
CA THR A 48 -7.39 9.08 2.96
C THR A 48 -7.40 8.12 4.14
N GLU A 49 -6.94 6.91 3.90
CA GLU A 49 -6.78 5.88 4.93
C GLU A 49 -5.39 5.28 4.84
N THR A 50 -4.77 5.08 5.99
CA THR A 50 -3.49 4.38 6.11
C THR A 50 -3.67 3.18 7.01
N LYS A 51 -3.22 2.00 6.59
CA LYS A 51 -3.19 0.82 7.45
C LYS A 51 -1.80 0.24 7.55
N LYS A 52 -1.52 -0.32 8.73
CA LYS A 52 -0.27 -1.02 9.06
C LYS A 52 -0.35 -2.48 8.61
N MET A 53 0.75 -2.99 8.08
CA MET A 53 0.97 -4.39 7.74
C MET A 53 2.25 -4.88 8.40
N ILE A 54 2.30 -6.17 8.75
CA ILE A 54 3.51 -6.81 9.26
C ILE A 54 3.84 -7.93 8.28
N LEU A 55 5.00 -7.83 7.63
CA LEU A 55 5.55 -8.88 6.80
C LEU A 55 6.34 -9.84 7.68
N ILE A 56 5.84 -11.06 7.81
CA ILE A 56 6.49 -12.16 8.53
C ILE A 56 7.23 -13.02 7.50
N LYS A 57 8.45 -13.44 7.82
CA LYS A 57 9.27 -14.31 6.99
C LYS A 57 9.58 -15.61 7.73
#